data_AF-A0A8H5BA33-F1
#
_entry.id   AF-A0A8H5BA33-F1
#
_cell.length_a   1.000
_cell.length_b   1.000
_cell.length_c   1.000
_cell.angle_alpha   90.00
_cell.angle_beta   90.00
_cell.angle_gamma   90.00
#
_symmetry.space_group_name_H-M   'P 1'
#
loop_
_entity.id
_entity.type
_entity.pdbx_description
1 polymer ?
#
loop_
_entity_poly.entity_id
_entity_poly.type
_entity_poly.pdbx_seq_one_letter_code
_entity_poly.pdbx_strand_id
1 'polypeptide(L)'
;MLLSKSSESFAYASAAIRYISSHDRHPDTSLNNLLVLSPDCAYEAYAELDLLYHHILESIDPRTRYIVLKILCLYCSRFMGYIHWIGILFGEKTSTLELALVKMSSVIQFEWQSGRFPIYHTSFGDFLRDKVCSGGLYVYSSDVATPVAAALMSRIWVPPVIFSQDDHLLTDITGMIEDFDAIAVDMKIHILRAFIASPFPITLAMYRMLVFRIFFAKIDRGSQSKDHPAALTQLFLGAFEHLAMWLEDIKALENKNAVGVQDIESAIQQNGVLQRELSK
;
A
#
# COMPACT_ATOMS: atom_id res chain seq x y z
N MET A 1 16.84 -20.20 27.58
CA MET A 1 15.93 -19.05 27.71
C MET A 1 15.35 -18.62 26.35
N LEU A 2 16.17 -18.36 25.32
CA LEU A 2 15.64 -18.17 23.94
C LEU A 2 14.90 -19.41 23.41
N LEU A 3 15.51 -20.60 23.53
CA LEU A 3 14.93 -21.88 23.10
C LEU A 3 13.58 -22.21 23.76
N SER A 4 13.39 -21.81 25.02
CA SER A 4 12.15 -22.04 25.79
C SER A 4 11.07 -21.00 25.50
N LYS A 5 11.43 -19.85 24.93
CA LYS A 5 10.50 -18.80 24.45
C LYS A 5 10.10 -19.03 23.00
N SER A 6 11.05 -19.46 22.16
CA SER A 6 10.84 -19.79 20.75
C SER A 6 10.02 -21.05 20.50
N SER A 7 9.84 -21.90 21.51
CA SER A 7 9.10 -23.17 21.40
C SER A 7 7.63 -22.99 21.05
N GLU A 8 7.07 -21.78 21.20
CA GLU A 8 5.65 -21.50 20.96
C GLU A 8 5.39 -20.70 19.67
N SER A 9 6.40 -20.06 19.08
CA SER A 9 6.22 -19.32 17.81
C SER A 9 7.49 -19.28 16.96
N PHE A 10 7.45 -19.97 15.82
CA PHE A 10 8.51 -19.92 14.80
C PHE A 10 8.75 -18.49 14.28
N ALA A 11 7.71 -17.65 14.23
CA ALA A 11 7.83 -16.25 13.83
C ALA A 11 8.70 -15.45 14.79
N TYR A 12 8.55 -15.67 16.11
CA TYR A 12 9.41 -15.08 17.13
C TYR A 12 10.87 -15.51 16.98
N ALA A 13 11.11 -16.83 16.87
CA ALA A 13 12.45 -17.36 16.69
C ALA A 13 13.14 -16.76 15.45
N SER A 14 12.43 -16.72 14.32
CA SER A 14 12.92 -16.17 13.06
C SER A 14 13.23 -14.67 13.18
N ALA A 15 12.31 -13.88 13.74
CA ALA A 15 12.51 -12.45 13.93
C ALA A 15 13.67 -12.16 14.90
N ALA A 16 13.78 -12.90 16.00
CA ALA A 16 14.85 -12.79 16.98
C ALA A 16 16.23 -13.10 16.37
N ILE A 17 16.35 -14.21 15.63
CA ILE A 17 17.60 -14.58 14.95
C ILE A 17 18.01 -13.50 13.96
N ARG A 18 17.06 -13.01 13.13
CA ARG A 18 17.35 -11.94 12.16
C ARG A 18 17.72 -10.63 12.84
N TYR A 19 17.09 -10.31 13.96
CA TYR A 19 17.41 -9.13 14.78
C TYR A 19 18.84 -9.20 15.33
N ILE A 20 19.24 -10.34 15.90
CA ILE A 20 20.60 -10.56 16.39
C ILE A 20 21.62 -10.55 15.25
N SER A 21 21.24 -11.05 14.06
CA SER A 21 22.11 -11.15 12.88
C SER A 21 22.16 -9.87 12.02
N SER A 22 21.44 -8.81 12.39
CA SER A 22 21.43 -7.56 11.65
C SER A 22 22.81 -6.88 11.72
N HIS A 23 23.32 -6.40 10.58
CA HIS A 23 24.71 -5.92 10.46
C HIS A 23 24.97 -4.61 11.24
N ASP A 24 23.93 -3.89 11.62
CA ASP A 24 24.06 -2.58 12.27
C ASP A 24 24.26 -2.66 13.79
N ARG A 25 24.27 -3.86 14.38
CA ARG A 25 24.33 -4.04 15.83
C ARG A 25 25.33 -5.13 16.22
N HIS A 26 25.98 -4.95 17.36
CA HIS A 26 26.82 -6.01 17.93
C HIS A 26 25.91 -7.15 18.43
N PRO A 27 26.14 -8.41 18.01
CA PRO A 27 25.26 -9.54 18.37
C PRO A 27 25.00 -9.66 19.87
N ASP A 28 26.03 -9.46 20.69
CA ASP A 28 25.92 -9.51 22.15
C ASP A 28 25.00 -8.43 22.71
N THR A 29 25.02 -7.21 22.14
CA THR A 29 24.14 -6.12 22.58
C THR A 29 22.70 -6.40 22.17
N SER A 30 22.48 -6.87 20.94
CA SER A 30 21.15 -7.27 20.47
C SER A 30 20.56 -8.41 21.30
N LEU A 31 21.38 -9.40 21.65
CA LEU A 31 20.99 -10.52 22.50
C LEU A 31 20.62 -10.04 23.90
N ASN A 32 21.46 -9.20 24.53
CA ASN A 32 21.18 -8.66 25.86
C ASN A 32 19.90 -7.82 25.87
N ASN A 33 19.69 -6.97 24.86
CA ASN A 33 18.46 -6.20 24.71
C ASN A 33 17.24 -7.13 24.63
N LEU A 34 17.32 -8.19 23.83
CA LEU A 34 16.24 -9.17 23.66
C LEU A 34 15.97 -9.97 24.95
N LEU A 35 17.00 -10.31 25.72
CA LEU A 35 16.84 -10.99 27.01
C LEU A 35 16.18 -10.11 28.08
N VAL A 36 16.33 -8.79 27.99
CA VAL A 36 15.66 -7.82 28.87
C VAL A 36 14.19 -7.62 28.47
N LEU A 37 13.80 -7.94 27.23
CA LEU A 37 12.40 -7.93 26.80
C LEU A 37 11.63 -9.06 27.52
N SER A 38 10.90 -8.68 28.56
CA SER A 38 9.91 -9.53 29.23
C SER A 38 8.54 -8.90 29.05
N PRO A 39 7.54 -9.63 28.53
CA PRO A 39 6.19 -9.11 28.49
C PRO A 39 5.67 -8.95 29.92
N ASP A 40 5.10 -7.79 30.23
CA ASP A 40 4.41 -7.57 31.50
C ASP A 40 3.09 -8.36 31.57
N CYS A 41 2.57 -8.82 30.42
CA CYS A 41 1.32 -9.56 30.30
C CYS A 41 1.56 -10.92 29.63
N ALA A 42 1.54 -11.99 30.43
CA ALA A 42 1.80 -13.36 29.96
C ALA A 42 0.60 -14.04 29.26
N TYR A 43 -0.52 -13.33 29.07
CA TYR A 43 -1.79 -13.92 28.61
C TYR A 43 -2.05 -13.82 27.10
N GLU A 44 -1.19 -13.13 26.34
CA GLU A 44 -1.37 -12.99 24.90
C GLU A 44 -0.40 -13.92 24.14
N ALA A 45 -0.95 -14.72 23.21
CA ALA A 45 -0.24 -15.76 22.47
C ALA A 45 0.94 -15.24 21.62
N TYR A 46 1.06 -13.92 21.46
CA TYR A 46 2.12 -13.25 20.71
C TYR A 46 2.79 -12.10 21.49
N ALA A 47 2.59 -12.00 22.81
CA ALA A 47 3.10 -10.87 23.61
C ALA A 47 4.59 -10.61 23.43
N GLU A 48 5.41 -11.67 23.35
CA GLU A 48 6.86 -11.54 23.16
C GLU A 48 7.23 -11.08 21.75
N LEU A 49 6.45 -11.48 20.75
CA LEU A 49 6.63 -11.08 19.35
C LEU A 49 6.24 -9.62 19.16
N ASP A 50 5.11 -9.22 19.73
CA ASP A 50 4.64 -7.83 19.72
C ASP A 50 5.63 -6.92 20.44
N LEU A 51 6.16 -7.35 21.59
CA LEU A 51 7.21 -6.62 22.32
C LEU A 51 8.49 -6.46 21.49
N LEU A 52 8.89 -7.50 20.74
CA LEU A 52 10.03 -7.40 19.82
C LEU A 52 9.74 -6.41 18.68
N TYR A 53 8.53 -6.41 18.12
CA TYR A 53 8.12 -5.45 17.09
C TYR A 53 8.11 -4.01 17.60
N HIS A 54 7.58 -3.79 18.80
CA HIS A 54 7.69 -2.51 19.51
C HIS A 54 9.15 -2.07 19.61
N HIS A 55 10.01 -2.92 20.16
CA HIS A 55 11.43 -2.60 20.34
C HIS A 55 12.14 -2.26 19.02
N ILE A 56 11.85 -2.98 17.94
CA ILE A 56 12.42 -2.69 16.60
C ILE A 56 11.95 -1.31 16.13
N LEU A 57 10.65 -1.03 16.17
CA LEU A 57 10.08 0.22 15.70
C LEU A 57 10.49 1.42 16.57
N GLU A 58 10.59 1.25 17.88
CA GLU A 58 11.04 2.29 18.83
C GLU A 58 12.52 2.64 18.69
N SER A 59 13.34 1.77 18.08
CA SER A 59 14.74 2.08 17.77
C SER A 59 14.92 3.08 16.61
N ILE A 60 13.83 3.43 15.93
CA ILE A 60 13.77 4.45 14.89
C ILE A 60 13.50 5.81 15.56
N ASP A 61 14.15 6.86 15.05
CA ASP A 61 13.91 8.23 15.53
C ASP A 61 12.41 8.56 15.51
N PRO A 62 11.84 9.20 16.55
CA PRO A 62 10.40 9.43 16.65
C PRO A 62 9.78 10.14 15.44
N ARG A 63 10.50 11.08 14.82
CA ARG A 63 10.01 11.81 13.64
C ARG A 63 9.95 10.88 12.42
N THR A 64 11.02 10.13 12.18
CA THR A 64 11.08 9.19 11.04
C THR A 64 10.18 7.97 11.25
N ARG A 65 10.04 7.50 12.48
CA ARG A 65 9.21 6.34 12.88
C ARG A 65 7.76 6.51 12.45
N TYR A 66 7.16 7.67 12.70
CA TYR A 66 5.78 7.94 12.30
C TYR A 66 5.59 7.78 10.79
N ILE A 67 6.56 8.25 10.00
CA ILE A 67 6.53 8.16 8.54
C ILE A 67 6.70 6.70 8.11
N VAL A 68 7.67 5.98 8.68
CA VAL A 68 7.86 4.55 8.43
C VAL A 68 6.59 3.74 8.73
N LEU A 69 5.87 4.04 9.81
CA LEU A 69 4.60 3.37 10.11
C LEU A 69 3.54 3.64 9.03
N LYS A 70 3.44 4.87 8.49
CA LYS A 70 2.56 5.16 7.34
C LYS A 70 2.95 4.35 6.10
N ILE A 71 4.24 4.24 5.83
CA ILE A 71 4.79 3.47 4.71
C ILE A 71 4.38 2.00 4.82
N LEU A 72 4.56 1.42 6.00
CA LEU A 72 4.22 0.03 6.25
C LEU A 72 2.71 -0.19 6.19
N CYS A 73 1.90 0.76 6.69
CA CYS A 73 0.44 0.71 6.57
C CYS A 73 -0.02 0.72 5.10
N LEU A 74 0.56 1.58 4.25
CA LEU A 74 0.32 1.57 2.80
C LEU A 74 0.71 0.24 2.17
N TYR A 75 1.88 -0.26 2.52
CA TYR A 75 2.40 -1.52 1.99
C TYR A 75 1.50 -2.70 2.37
N CYS A 76 1.06 -2.78 3.63
CA CYS A 76 0.08 -3.75 4.10
C CYS A 76 -1.27 -3.60 3.37
N SER A 77 -1.60 -2.40 2.88
CA SER A 77 -2.81 -2.15 2.08
C SER A 77 -2.63 -2.49 0.60
N ARG A 78 -1.53 -3.19 0.25
CA ARG A 78 -1.11 -3.56 -1.11
C ARG A 78 -0.76 -2.38 -2.01
N PHE A 79 -0.47 -1.22 -1.43
CA PHE A 79 0.12 -0.12 -2.20
C PHE A 79 1.63 -0.35 -2.33
N MET A 80 2.05 -0.85 -3.49
CA MET A 80 3.46 -1.04 -3.83
C MET A 80 4.03 0.29 -4.36
N GLY A 81 4.39 1.19 -3.45
CA GLY A 81 5.13 2.41 -3.83
C GLY A 81 6.63 2.19 -3.72
N TYR A 82 7.42 2.68 -4.69
CA TYR A 82 8.86 2.80 -4.52
C TYR A 82 9.17 3.78 -3.38
N ILE A 83 10.18 3.47 -2.57
CA ILE A 83 10.59 4.31 -1.43
C ILE A 83 10.88 5.76 -1.80
N HIS A 84 11.37 6.00 -3.02
CA HIS A 84 11.65 7.33 -3.53
C HIS A 84 10.39 8.21 -3.58
N TRP A 85 9.31 7.69 -4.16
CA TRP A 85 8.01 8.37 -4.25
C TRP A 85 7.42 8.63 -2.89
N ILE A 86 7.58 7.67 -1.99
CA ILE A 86 7.12 7.77 -0.62
C ILE A 86 7.87 8.89 0.13
N GLY A 87 9.19 9.00 -0.05
CA GLY A 87 9.98 10.12 0.48
C GLY A 87 9.45 11.45 -0.02
N ILE A 88 9.21 11.56 -1.33
CA ILE A 88 8.62 12.74 -1.95
C ILE A 88 7.21 13.03 -1.39
N LEU A 89 6.41 12.00 -1.12
CA LEU A 89 5.06 12.11 -0.58
C LEU A 89 5.01 12.67 0.84
N PHE A 90 5.94 12.22 1.68
CA PHE A 90 6.01 12.63 3.09
C PHE A 90 7.00 13.77 3.34
N GLY A 91 7.65 14.28 2.30
CA GLY A 91 8.64 15.36 2.41
C GLY A 91 9.92 14.94 3.14
N GLU A 92 10.24 13.64 3.12
CA GLU A 92 11.45 13.09 3.74
C GLU A 92 12.48 12.67 2.71
N LYS A 93 13.75 12.72 3.12
CA LYS A 93 14.86 12.29 2.27
C LYS A 93 14.84 10.77 2.15
N THR A 94 14.98 10.25 0.93
CA THR A 94 15.02 8.81 0.66
C THR A 94 16.07 8.11 1.52
N SER A 95 17.27 8.67 1.66
CA SER A 95 18.33 8.10 2.50
C SER A 95 17.95 7.99 3.98
N THR A 96 17.14 8.92 4.50
CA THR A 96 16.67 8.86 5.89
C THR A 96 15.66 7.73 6.08
N LEU A 97 14.77 7.53 5.09
CA LEU A 97 13.83 6.41 5.09
C LEU A 97 14.55 5.07 4.92
N GLU A 98 15.51 4.97 4.00
CA GLU A 98 16.32 3.77 3.80
C GLU A 98 17.05 3.37 5.08
N LEU A 99 17.73 4.31 5.76
CA LEU A 99 18.38 4.05 7.04
C LEU A 99 17.39 3.57 8.11
N ALA A 100 16.17 4.12 8.13
CA ALA A 100 15.14 3.69 9.07
C ALA A 100 14.60 2.28 8.74
N LEU A 101 14.42 1.95 7.46
CA LEU A 101 14.01 0.61 7.02
C LEU A 101 15.12 -0.43 7.22
N VAL A 102 16.38 -0.05 7.07
CA VAL A 102 17.54 -0.91 7.36
C VAL A 102 17.55 -1.32 8.84
N LYS A 103 17.21 -0.44 9.77
CA LYS A 103 17.01 -0.80 11.20
C LYS A 103 15.92 -1.84 11.43
N MET A 104 15.03 -2.02 10.45
CA MET A 104 13.94 -3.00 10.46
C MET A 104 14.27 -4.26 9.67
N SER A 105 15.52 -4.48 9.26
CA SER A 105 15.94 -5.63 8.45
C SER A 105 15.61 -7.00 9.06
N SER A 106 15.21 -7.05 10.33
CA SER A 106 14.72 -8.27 10.99
C SER A 106 13.29 -8.64 10.63
N VAL A 107 12.47 -7.68 10.24
CA VAL A 107 11.03 -7.83 9.93
C VAL A 107 10.70 -7.53 8.47
N ILE A 108 11.54 -6.76 7.78
CA ILE A 108 11.41 -6.48 6.35
C ILE A 108 12.70 -6.84 5.60
N GLN A 109 12.54 -7.26 4.35
CA GLN A 109 13.64 -7.44 3.41
C GLN A 109 13.72 -6.22 2.51
N PHE A 110 14.79 -5.44 2.57
CA PHE A 110 14.95 -4.31 1.65
C PHE A 110 15.62 -4.76 0.35
N GLU A 111 14.95 -4.57 -0.79
CA GLU A 111 15.47 -4.90 -2.12
C GLU A 111 15.85 -3.61 -2.87
N TRP A 112 17.13 -3.23 -2.78
CA TRP A 112 17.65 -1.97 -3.33
C TRP A 112 17.36 -1.77 -4.83
N GLN A 113 17.39 -2.85 -5.62
CA GLN A 113 17.19 -2.77 -7.07
C GLN A 113 15.74 -2.47 -7.45
N SER A 114 14.79 -3.00 -6.69
CA SER A 114 13.36 -2.82 -6.96
C SER A 114 12.74 -1.71 -6.12
N GLY A 115 13.45 -1.21 -5.09
CA GLY A 115 12.90 -0.30 -4.09
C GLY A 115 11.75 -0.91 -3.28
N ARG A 116 11.53 -2.23 -3.37
CA ARG A 116 10.50 -2.97 -2.64
C ARG A 116 11.02 -3.40 -1.28
N PHE A 117 10.11 -3.58 -0.35
CA PHE A 117 10.43 -4.01 1.01
C PHE A 117 9.45 -5.06 1.54
N PRO A 118 9.48 -6.31 1.03
CA PRO A 118 8.59 -7.36 1.53
C PRO A 118 8.75 -7.61 3.02
N ILE A 119 7.60 -7.72 3.70
CA ILE A 119 7.52 -8.09 5.10
C ILE A 119 7.76 -9.60 5.22
N TYR A 120 8.68 -10.02 6.09
CA TYR A 120 9.04 -11.44 6.23
C TYR A 120 7.91 -12.30 6.79
N HIS A 121 7.12 -11.74 7.71
CA HIS A 121 6.10 -12.48 8.44
C HIS A 121 4.77 -11.73 8.41
N THR A 122 3.69 -12.43 8.08
CA THR A 122 2.34 -11.85 8.05
C THR A 122 1.93 -11.29 9.41
N SER A 123 2.40 -11.90 10.50
CA SER A 123 2.18 -11.45 11.88
C SER A 123 2.63 -10.01 12.12
N PHE A 124 3.65 -9.51 11.41
CA PHE A 124 4.06 -8.11 11.52
C PHE A 124 3.03 -7.17 10.87
N GLY A 125 2.45 -7.59 9.74
CA GLY A 125 1.35 -6.85 9.12
C GLY A 125 0.08 -6.88 9.98
N ASP A 126 -0.19 -8.00 10.67
CA ASP A 126 -1.31 -8.12 11.59
C ASP A 126 -1.11 -7.23 12.82
N PHE A 127 0.09 -7.24 13.42
CA PHE A 127 0.50 -6.33 14.49
C PHE A 127 0.23 -4.87 14.14
N LEU A 128 0.67 -4.41 12.95
CA LEU A 128 0.48 -3.03 12.51
C LEU A 128 -1.00 -2.63 12.32
N ARG A 129 -1.89 -3.61 12.12
CA ARG A 129 -3.34 -3.39 11.94
C ARG A 129 -4.15 -3.58 13.21
N ASP A 130 -3.56 -4.19 14.24
CA ASP A 130 -4.21 -4.36 15.54
C ASP A 130 -3.84 -3.21 16.47
N LYS A 131 -4.83 -2.37 16.79
CA LYS A 131 -4.66 -1.22 17.68
C LYS A 131 -4.28 -1.63 19.11
N VAL A 132 -4.74 -2.79 19.57
CA VAL A 132 -4.46 -3.27 20.92
C VAL A 132 -2.98 -3.69 21.00
N CYS A 133 -2.52 -4.53 20.06
CA CYS A 133 -1.14 -4.99 20.03
C CYS A 133 -0.13 -3.88 19.74
N SER A 134 -0.39 -3.03 18.74
CA SER A 134 0.54 -1.97 18.34
C SER A 134 0.48 -0.72 19.22
N GLY A 135 -0.58 -0.54 20.02
CA GLY A 135 -0.69 0.55 20.99
C GLY A 135 -0.36 1.93 20.41
N GLY A 136 0.68 2.58 20.93
CA GLY A 136 1.13 3.91 20.48
C GLY A 136 1.77 3.93 19.08
N LEU A 137 2.04 2.77 18.49
CA LEU A 137 2.54 2.61 17.12
C LEU A 137 1.41 2.38 16.11
N TYR A 138 0.16 2.27 16.56
CA TYR A 138 -0.98 2.10 15.68
C TYR A 138 -1.19 3.31 14.78
N VAL A 139 -1.39 3.07 13.48
CA VAL A 139 -1.70 4.12 12.50
C VAL A 139 -3.03 3.79 11.83
N TYR A 140 -3.99 4.71 11.93
CA TYR A 140 -5.27 4.58 11.23
C TYR A 140 -5.06 4.67 9.73
N SER A 141 -5.69 3.76 8.98
CA SER A 141 -5.62 3.75 7.51
C SER A 141 -6.05 5.10 6.90
N SER A 142 -7.05 5.77 7.49
CA SER A 142 -7.49 7.11 7.06
C SER A 142 -6.41 8.19 7.17
N ASP A 143 -5.54 8.12 8.20
CA ASP A 143 -4.47 9.09 8.46
C ASP A 143 -3.34 9.01 7.43
N VAL A 144 -3.39 7.97 6.61
CA VAL A 144 -2.41 7.63 5.58
C VAL A 144 -3.04 7.78 4.21
N ALA A 145 -4.15 7.09 3.96
CA ALA A 145 -4.82 7.05 2.66
C ALA A 145 -5.26 8.44 2.19
N THR A 146 -5.82 9.28 3.07
CA THR A 146 -6.33 10.60 2.67
C THR A 146 -5.20 11.56 2.26
N PRO A 147 -4.12 11.75 3.05
CA PRO A 147 -3.00 12.59 2.62
C PRO A 147 -2.29 12.06 1.38
N VAL A 148 -2.13 10.74 1.26
CA VAL A 148 -1.51 10.08 0.10
C VAL A 148 -2.34 10.37 -1.16
N ALA A 149 -3.65 10.15 -1.10
CA ALA A 149 -4.55 10.44 -2.21
C ALA A 149 -4.52 11.93 -2.58
N ALA A 150 -4.61 12.83 -1.59
CA ALA A 150 -4.55 14.27 -1.84
C ALA A 150 -3.23 14.71 -2.50
N ALA A 151 -2.10 14.20 -2.02
CA ALA A 151 -0.79 14.53 -2.56
C ALA A 151 -0.57 13.93 -3.96
N LEU A 152 -1.01 12.70 -4.22
CA LEU A 152 -1.03 12.12 -5.57
C LEU A 152 -1.88 12.98 -6.52
N MET A 153 -3.08 13.37 -6.10
CA MET A 153 -3.97 14.22 -6.89
C MET A 153 -3.34 15.58 -7.19
N SER A 154 -2.67 16.21 -6.22
CA SER A 154 -1.99 17.49 -6.42
C SER A 154 -0.83 17.42 -7.43
N ARG A 155 -0.18 16.26 -7.56
CA ARG A 155 0.95 16.04 -8.47
C ARG A 155 0.52 15.62 -9.86
N ILE A 156 -0.52 14.79 -9.95
CA ILE A 156 -1.16 14.42 -11.23
C ILE A 156 -1.78 15.67 -11.90
N TRP A 157 -2.18 16.66 -11.10
CA TRP A 157 -2.72 17.94 -11.58
C TRP A 157 -1.70 18.83 -12.31
N VAL A 158 -0.38 18.58 -12.20
CA VAL A 158 0.61 19.39 -12.91
C VAL A 158 0.55 19.06 -14.42
N PRO A 159 0.20 20.02 -15.29
CA PRO A 159 0.14 19.77 -16.73
C PRO A 159 1.51 19.31 -17.26
N PRO A 160 1.55 18.43 -18.27
CA PRO A 160 2.75 17.66 -18.67
C PRO A 160 3.80 18.48 -19.43
N VAL A 161 3.95 19.77 -19.13
CA VAL A 161 4.83 20.67 -19.89
C VAL A 161 6.31 20.48 -19.51
N ILE A 162 6.63 19.75 -18.45
CA ILE A 162 8.02 19.55 -18.01
C ILE A 162 8.23 18.11 -17.51
N PHE A 163 8.24 17.12 -18.42
CA PHE A 163 8.89 15.85 -18.12
C PHE A 163 10.08 15.69 -19.07
N SER A 164 11.26 15.91 -18.47
CA SER A 164 12.59 15.64 -19.01
C SER A 164 12.74 14.15 -19.38
N GLN A 165 13.70 13.84 -20.26
CA GLN A 165 14.07 12.52 -20.79
C GLN A 165 14.60 11.51 -19.73
N ASP A 166 14.08 11.51 -18.50
CA ASP A 166 14.44 10.49 -17.51
C ASP A 166 13.54 9.26 -17.68
N ASP A 167 14.05 8.26 -18.40
CA ASP A 167 13.40 6.97 -18.64
C ASP A 167 13.02 6.23 -17.33
N HIS A 168 13.71 6.51 -16.23
CA HIS A 168 13.38 5.98 -14.90
C HIS A 168 12.03 6.51 -14.39
N LEU A 169 11.69 7.76 -14.64
CA LEU A 169 10.44 8.36 -14.17
C LEU A 169 9.22 7.76 -14.90
N LEU A 170 9.34 7.51 -16.20
CA LEU A 170 8.29 6.87 -16.99
C LEU A 170 8.07 5.41 -16.59
N THR A 171 9.14 4.68 -16.31
CA THR A 171 9.07 3.30 -15.81
C THR A 171 8.39 3.25 -14.44
N ASP A 172 8.74 4.19 -13.55
CA ASP A 172 8.14 4.32 -12.22
C ASP A 172 6.66 4.73 -12.28
N ILE A 173 6.29 5.69 -13.13
CA ILE A 173 4.90 6.10 -13.32
C ILE A 173 4.06 4.94 -13.87
N THR A 174 4.63 4.15 -14.80
CA THR A 174 3.91 3.02 -15.38
C THR A 174 3.76 1.88 -14.38
N GLY A 175 4.78 1.61 -13.55
CA GLY A 175 4.67 0.69 -12.42
C GLY A 175 3.61 1.15 -11.41
N MET A 176 3.58 2.44 -11.07
CA MET A 176 2.57 3.03 -10.19
C MET A 176 1.15 2.85 -10.72
N ILE A 177 0.96 2.96 -12.04
CA ILE A 177 -0.33 2.77 -12.70
C ILE A 177 -0.77 1.29 -12.64
N GLU A 178 0.15 0.35 -12.91
CA GLU A 178 -0.10 -1.09 -12.80
C GLU A 178 -0.42 -1.48 -11.35
N ASP A 179 0.30 -0.91 -10.38
CA ASP A 179 0.04 -1.08 -8.95
C ASP A 179 -1.28 -0.42 -8.54
N PHE A 180 -1.73 0.63 -9.24
CA PHE A 180 -3.01 1.29 -9.01
C PHE A 180 -4.20 0.35 -9.26
N ASP A 181 -4.10 -0.49 -10.30
CA ASP A 181 -5.09 -1.52 -10.58
C ASP A 181 -5.11 -2.60 -9.47
N ALA A 182 -3.97 -2.85 -8.81
CA ALA A 182 -3.82 -3.80 -7.71
C ALA A 182 -4.19 -3.24 -6.31
N ILE A 183 -4.51 -1.95 -6.19
CA ILE A 183 -4.90 -1.31 -4.92
C ILE A 183 -6.14 -2.00 -4.31
N ALA A 184 -6.11 -2.24 -3.00
CA ALA A 184 -7.22 -2.79 -2.24
C ALA A 184 -8.52 -1.97 -2.44
N VAL A 185 -9.66 -2.66 -2.48
CA VAL A 185 -11.00 -2.05 -2.70
C VAL A 185 -11.24 -0.86 -1.77
N ASP A 186 -10.83 -0.95 -0.50
CA ASP A 186 -10.98 0.14 0.47
C ASP A 186 -10.25 1.42 0.07
N MET A 187 -9.05 1.32 -0.48
CA MET A 187 -8.30 2.49 -0.90
C MET A 187 -8.83 3.04 -2.22
N LYS A 188 -9.36 2.20 -3.12
CA LYS A 188 -10.15 2.66 -4.27
C LYS A 188 -11.39 3.43 -3.81
N ILE A 189 -12.09 2.95 -2.78
CA ILE A 189 -13.24 3.63 -2.17
C ILE A 189 -12.82 4.95 -1.52
N HIS A 190 -11.69 5.01 -0.80
CA HIS A 190 -11.19 6.25 -0.21
C HIS A 190 -10.76 7.28 -1.26
N ILE A 191 -10.09 6.83 -2.33
CA ILE A 191 -9.76 7.67 -3.48
C ILE A 191 -11.04 8.17 -4.14
N LEU A 192 -12.02 7.29 -4.37
CA LEU A 192 -13.32 7.65 -4.94
C LEU A 192 -14.09 8.64 -4.04
N ARG A 193 -14.09 8.44 -2.72
CA ARG A 193 -14.71 9.35 -1.76
C ARG A 193 -14.01 10.71 -1.75
N ALA A 194 -12.67 10.74 -1.76
CA ALA A 194 -11.91 11.98 -1.87
C ALA A 194 -12.17 12.70 -3.21
N PHE A 195 -12.41 11.91 -4.26
CA PHE A 195 -12.73 12.39 -5.60
C PHE A 195 -14.17 12.95 -5.70
N ILE A 196 -15.15 12.28 -5.11
CA ILE A 196 -16.56 12.72 -5.03
C ILE A 196 -16.70 13.94 -4.11
N ALA A 197 -15.98 13.98 -3.00
CA ALA A 197 -15.95 15.12 -2.09
C ALA A 197 -15.18 16.33 -2.65
N SER A 198 -14.48 16.17 -3.78
CA SER A 198 -13.81 17.27 -4.46
C SER A 198 -14.83 18.20 -5.13
N PRO A 199 -14.84 19.51 -4.84
CA PRO A 199 -15.84 20.44 -5.36
C PRO A 199 -15.67 20.79 -6.86
N PHE A 200 -14.82 20.07 -7.60
CA PHE A 200 -14.48 20.40 -8.98
C PHE A 200 -15.10 19.41 -10.00
N PRO A 201 -15.88 19.87 -11.00
CA PRO A 201 -16.50 19.03 -12.05
C PRO A 201 -15.50 18.43 -13.06
N ILE A 202 -14.19 18.51 -12.78
CA ILE A 202 -13.07 18.11 -13.64
C ILE A 202 -12.73 16.61 -13.47
N THR A 203 -13.32 15.98 -12.46
CA THR A 203 -13.18 14.57 -12.08
C THR A 203 -13.47 13.59 -13.24
N LEU A 204 -14.57 13.71 -13.97
CA LEU A 204 -14.86 12.81 -15.11
C LEU A 204 -13.83 12.94 -16.25
N ALA A 205 -13.32 14.15 -16.49
CA ALA A 205 -12.27 14.39 -17.49
C ALA A 205 -10.91 13.81 -17.05
N MET A 206 -10.63 13.81 -15.73
CA MET A 206 -9.42 13.23 -15.15
C MET A 206 -9.43 11.70 -15.19
N TYR A 207 -10.56 11.06 -14.88
CA TYR A 207 -10.70 9.61 -15.05
C TYR A 207 -10.56 9.22 -16.52
N ARG A 208 -11.16 10.00 -17.43
CA ARG A 208 -10.97 9.84 -18.88
C ARG A 208 -9.51 9.99 -19.30
N MET A 209 -8.76 10.96 -18.77
CA MET A 209 -7.32 11.12 -19.06
C MET A 209 -6.47 9.97 -18.52
N LEU A 210 -6.77 9.47 -17.32
CA LEU A 210 -6.05 8.35 -16.72
C LEU A 210 -6.26 7.06 -17.54
N VAL A 211 -7.52 6.75 -17.89
CA VAL A 211 -7.86 5.63 -18.78
C VAL A 211 -7.20 5.81 -20.16
N PHE A 212 -7.21 7.03 -20.71
CA PHE A 212 -6.52 7.34 -21.97
C PHE A 212 -5.00 7.09 -21.88
N ARG A 213 -4.35 7.46 -20.78
CA ARG A 213 -2.92 7.24 -20.59
C ARG A 213 -2.56 5.76 -20.41
N ILE A 214 -3.36 5.02 -19.65
CA ILE A 214 -3.23 3.56 -19.50
C ILE A 214 -3.36 2.88 -20.88
N PHE A 215 -4.31 3.35 -21.69
CA PHE A 215 -4.54 2.86 -23.03
C PHE A 215 -3.36 3.15 -23.97
N PHE A 216 -2.84 4.38 -24.00
CA PHE A 216 -1.69 4.74 -24.85
C PHE A 216 -0.39 4.05 -24.43
N ALA A 217 -0.14 3.87 -23.13
CA ALA A 217 1.01 3.12 -22.64
C ALA A 217 0.96 1.62 -23.05
N LYS A 218 -0.25 1.04 -23.13
CA LYS A 218 -0.44 -0.33 -23.67
C LYS A 218 -0.27 -0.39 -25.19
N ILE A 219 -0.68 0.64 -25.93
CA ILE A 219 -0.45 0.74 -27.39
C ILE A 219 1.04 0.79 -27.70
N ASP A 220 1.81 1.60 -26.97
CA ASP A 220 3.25 1.75 -27.22
C ASP A 220 4.01 0.44 -26.97
N ARG A 221 3.60 -0.33 -25.95
CA ARG A 221 4.13 -1.69 -25.70
C ARG A 221 3.66 -2.74 -26.71
N GLY A 222 2.46 -2.57 -27.29
CA GLY A 222 1.89 -3.46 -28.30
C GLY A 222 2.35 -3.17 -29.74
N SER A 223 2.91 -1.98 -29.99
CA SER A 223 3.33 -1.47 -31.30
C SER A 223 4.46 -2.26 -31.98
N GLN A 224 5.04 -3.27 -31.34
CA GLN A 224 6.03 -4.15 -31.98
C GLN A 224 5.42 -5.30 -32.80
N SER A 225 4.10 -5.47 -32.80
CA SER A 225 3.39 -6.49 -33.59
C SER A 225 2.51 -5.86 -34.69
N LYS A 226 2.70 -6.29 -35.94
CA LYS A 226 2.11 -5.65 -37.14
C LYS A 226 0.61 -5.90 -37.36
N ASP A 227 -0.02 -6.79 -36.61
CA ASP A 227 -1.41 -7.21 -36.85
C ASP A 227 -2.30 -6.90 -35.62
N HIS A 228 -2.66 -5.63 -35.37
CA HIS A 228 -3.41 -5.31 -34.13
C HIS A 228 -4.46 -4.17 -34.09
N PRO A 229 -4.73 -3.35 -35.12
CA PRO A 229 -5.62 -2.18 -34.94
C PRO A 229 -7.09 -2.55 -34.65
N ALA A 230 -7.60 -3.66 -35.20
CA ALA A 230 -8.98 -4.10 -34.97
C ALA A 230 -9.21 -4.64 -33.54
N ALA A 231 -8.26 -5.42 -33.01
CA ALA A 231 -8.34 -5.96 -31.66
C ALA A 231 -8.18 -4.88 -30.57
N LEU A 232 -7.35 -3.86 -30.82
CA LEU A 232 -7.23 -2.70 -29.93
C LEU A 232 -8.50 -1.84 -29.93
N THR A 233 -9.18 -1.72 -31.07
CA THR A 233 -10.45 -1.01 -31.19
C THR A 233 -11.58 -1.74 -30.43
N GLN A 234 -11.62 -3.07 -30.48
CA GLN A 234 -12.58 -3.88 -29.72
C GLN A 234 -12.33 -3.82 -28.21
N LEU A 235 -11.06 -3.85 -27.78
CA LEU A 235 -10.69 -3.71 -26.38
C LEU A 235 -11.02 -2.30 -25.83
N PHE A 236 -10.85 -1.27 -26.68
CA PHE A 236 -11.24 0.12 -26.38
C PHE A 236 -12.75 0.29 -26.25
N LEU A 237 -13.54 -0.28 -27.16
CA LEU A 237 -15.00 -0.27 -27.07
C LEU A 237 -15.49 -0.96 -25.80
N GLY A 238 -14.95 -2.15 -25.50
CA GLY A 238 -15.33 -2.90 -24.30
C GLY A 238 -15.00 -2.16 -22.99
N ALA A 239 -13.84 -1.50 -22.91
CA ALA A 239 -13.48 -0.68 -21.76
C ALA A 239 -14.40 0.54 -21.60
N PHE A 240 -14.83 1.16 -22.71
CA PHE A 240 -15.78 2.27 -22.69
C PHE A 240 -17.19 1.84 -22.29
N GLU A 241 -17.65 0.68 -22.75
CA GLU A 241 -18.95 0.10 -22.36
C GLU A 241 -18.96 -0.28 -20.88
N HIS A 242 -17.89 -0.91 -20.40
CA HIS A 242 -17.75 -1.26 -18.99
C HIS A 242 -17.66 -0.04 -18.08
N LEU A 243 -17.01 1.04 -18.56
CA LEU A 243 -16.97 2.31 -17.86
C LEU A 243 -18.33 3.03 -17.88
N ALA A 244 -19.05 2.99 -19.00
CA ALA A 244 -20.40 3.56 -19.10
C ALA A 244 -21.36 2.86 -18.14
N MET A 245 -21.31 1.53 -18.07
CA MET A 245 -22.09 0.71 -17.13
C MET A 245 -21.73 1.05 -15.67
N TRP A 246 -20.44 1.16 -15.36
CA TRP A 246 -19.98 1.54 -14.03
C TRP A 246 -20.39 2.97 -13.63
N LEU A 247 -20.42 3.91 -14.57
CA LEU A 247 -20.91 5.27 -14.35
C LEU A 247 -22.43 5.33 -14.17
N GLU A 248 -23.19 4.47 -14.85
CA GLU A 248 -24.62 4.28 -14.62
C GLU A 248 -24.89 3.72 -13.22
N ASP A 249 -24.09 2.74 -12.78
CA ASP A 249 -24.17 2.17 -11.42
C ASP A 249 -23.85 3.21 -10.35
N ILE A 250 -22.82 4.05 -10.55
CA ILE A 250 -22.49 5.15 -9.64
C ILE A 250 -23.63 6.16 -9.58
N LYS A 251 -24.20 6.56 -10.72
CA LYS A 251 -25.37 7.47 -10.74
C LYS A 251 -26.59 6.85 -10.07
N ALA A 252 -26.81 5.54 -10.24
CA ALA A 252 -27.87 4.81 -9.56
C ALA A 252 -27.63 4.77 -8.04
N LEU A 253 -26.38 4.65 -7.59
CA LEU A 253 -25.99 4.71 -6.18
C LEU A 253 -26.08 6.13 -5.61
N GLU A 254 -25.73 7.17 -6.37
CA GLU A 254 -25.91 8.58 -5.96
C GLU A 254 -27.39 8.96 -5.84
N ASN A 255 -28.24 8.49 -6.77
CA ASN A 255 -29.69 8.64 -6.67
C ASN A 255 -30.28 7.83 -5.50
N LYS A 256 -29.62 6.73 -5.10
CA LYS A 256 -29.98 5.93 -3.93
C LYS A 256 -29.39 6.47 -2.62
N ASN A 257 -28.37 7.34 -2.63
CA ASN A 257 -27.77 7.97 -1.44
C ASN A 257 -28.71 8.96 -0.71
N ALA A 258 -29.99 9.04 -1.09
CA ALA A 258 -31.06 9.42 -0.15
C ALA A 258 -31.35 8.34 0.92
N VAL A 259 -30.72 7.17 0.81
CA VAL A 259 -30.88 5.98 1.67
C VAL A 259 -29.50 5.44 2.03
N GLY A 260 -29.34 4.97 3.28
CA GLY A 260 -28.07 4.89 3.99
C GLY A 260 -27.07 3.78 3.58
N VAL A 261 -25.88 3.85 4.19
CA VAL A 261 -24.67 3.05 3.93
C VAL A 261 -24.87 1.52 3.85
N GLN A 262 -25.86 0.95 4.54
CA GLN A 262 -26.17 -0.49 4.50
C GLN A 262 -26.63 -0.99 3.11
N ASP A 263 -27.21 -0.11 2.30
CA ASP A 263 -27.69 -0.47 0.96
C ASP A 263 -26.55 -0.63 -0.05
N ILE A 264 -25.43 0.06 0.19
CA ILE A 264 -24.23 -0.02 -0.65
C ILE A 264 -23.52 -1.36 -0.45
N GLU A 265 -23.38 -1.83 0.80
CA GLU A 265 -22.76 -3.12 1.10
C GLU A 265 -23.57 -4.30 0.55
N SER A 266 -24.90 -4.20 0.61
CA SER A 266 -25.82 -5.21 0.07
C SER A 266 -25.77 -5.30 -1.45
N ALA A 267 -25.66 -4.16 -2.15
CA ALA A 267 -25.56 -4.12 -3.62
C ALA A 267 -24.24 -4.71 -4.14
N ILE A 268 -23.13 -4.46 -3.44
CA ILE A 268 -21.82 -5.02 -3.81
C ILE A 268 -21.81 -6.55 -3.62
N GLN A 269 -22.43 -7.07 -2.55
CA GLN A 269 -22.56 -8.52 -2.35
C GLN A 269 -23.41 -9.18 -3.43
N GLN A 270 -24.51 -8.57 -3.86
CA GLN A 270 -25.36 -9.11 -4.93
C GLN A 270 -24.65 -9.15 -6.29
N ASN A 271 -23.88 -8.11 -6.64
CA ASN A 271 -23.10 -8.11 -7.88
C ASN A 271 -21.97 -9.17 -7.88
N GLY A 272 -21.37 -9.44 -6.72
CA GLY A 272 -20.38 -10.51 -6.57
C GLY A 272 -20.95 -11.94 -6.69
N VAL A 273 -22.27 -12.10 -6.57
CA VAL A 273 -22.99 -13.36 -6.82
C VAL A 273 -23.33 -13.49 -8.31
N LEU A 274 -23.84 -12.42 -8.93
CA LEU A 274 -24.15 -12.38 -10.37
C LEU A 274 -22.93 -12.68 -11.25
N GLN A 275 -21.75 -12.15 -10.92
CA GLN A 275 -20.53 -12.45 -11.67
C GLN A 275 -20.07 -13.91 -11.53
N ARG A 276 -20.36 -14.57 -10.42
CA ARG A 276 -20.06 -16.01 -10.21
C ARG A 276 -21.03 -16.94 -10.93
N GLU A 277 -22.22 -16.45 -11.25
CA GLU A 277 -23.19 -17.20 -12.07
C GLU A 277 -22.94 -17.00 -13.57
N LEU A 278 -22.49 -15.82 -13.99
CA LEU A 278 -22.09 -15.56 -15.38
C LEU A 278 -20.74 -16.20 -15.77
N SER A 279 -19.92 -16.61 -14.80
CA SER A 279 -18.65 -17.31 -15.03
C SER A 279 -18.77 -18.85 -15.03
N LYS A 280 -19.99 -19.39 -14.96
CA LYS A 280 -20.29 -20.83 -15.08
C LYS A 280 -20.91 -21.11 -16.43
#